data_AF-A0A3B9ZPH0-F1
#
_entry.id   AF-A0A3B9ZPH0-F1
#
_cell.length_a   1.000
_cell.length_b   1.000
_cell.length_c   1.000
_cell.angle_alpha   90.00
_cell.angle_beta   90.00
_cell.angle_gamma   90.00
#
_symmetry.space_group_name_H-M   'P 1'
#
loop_
_entity.id
_entity.type
_entity.pdbx_description
1 polymer ?
#
loop_
_entity_poly.entity_id
_entity_poly.type
_entity_poly.pdbx_seq_one_letter_code
_entity_poly.pdbx_strand_id
1 'polypeptide(L)'
;MQIIKAGIEYRLYNFGSTTDFQEVIFTEKHLGGYNPGTTNEEVVNMLVDRFYELQKRRFSVENQCIIILLRNVRELMKRRLEKKLEKTEKHGKVIG
;
A
#
# COMPACT_ATOMS: atom_id res chain seq x y z
N MET A 1 9.90 14.47 0.95
CA MET A 1 9.02 13.95 -0.13
C MET A 1 8.51 15.13 -0.93
N GLN A 2 8.36 14.98 -2.24
CA GLN A 2 7.66 15.92 -3.11
C GLN A 2 6.47 15.22 -3.77
N ILE A 3 5.33 15.92 -3.84
CA ILE A 3 4.12 15.43 -4.51
C ILE A 3 4.22 15.83 -5.99
N ILE A 4 4.18 14.87 -6.89
CA ILE A 4 4.09 15.11 -8.34
C ILE A 4 2.63 15.07 -8.77
N LYS A 5 1.90 14.02 -8.37
CA LYS A 5 0.44 13.88 -8.54
C LYS A 5 -0.16 13.36 -7.24
N ALA A 6 -1.02 14.16 -6.59
CA ALA A 6 -1.61 13.80 -5.30
C ALA A 6 -2.32 12.45 -5.35
N GLY A 7 -2.01 11.57 -4.40
CA GLY A 7 -2.57 10.22 -4.32
C GLY A 7 -1.90 9.18 -5.22
N ILE A 8 -1.03 9.59 -6.16
CA ILE A 8 -0.63 8.74 -7.30
C ILE A 8 0.88 8.73 -7.52
N GLU A 9 1.56 9.87 -7.51
CA GLU A 9 2.98 9.95 -7.88
C GLU A 9 3.76 10.88 -6.94
N TYR A 10 4.89 10.36 -6.45
CA TYR A 10 5.71 11.02 -5.44
C TYR A 10 7.19 10.83 -5.69
N ARG A 11 8.00 11.81 -5.28
CA ARG A 11 9.46 11.68 -5.13
C ARG A 11 9.85 11.55 -3.68
N LEU A 12 10.53 10.45 -3.35
CA LEU A 12 11.10 10.17 -2.05
C LEU A 12 12.60 10.40 -2.12
N TYR A 13 13.09 11.42 -1.41
CA TYR A 13 14.51 11.74 -1.37
C TYR A 13 15.26 10.78 -0.45
N ASN A 14 16.45 10.38 -0.87
CA ASN A 14 17.34 9.59 -0.03
C ASN A 14 17.67 10.37 1.26
N PHE A 15 17.84 9.65 2.37
CA PHE A 15 18.18 10.29 3.64
C PHE A 15 19.50 11.07 3.50
N GLY A 16 19.45 12.38 3.78
CA GLY A 16 20.61 13.26 3.68
C GLY A 16 20.96 13.77 2.27
N SER A 17 20.18 13.42 1.24
CA SER A 17 20.36 13.95 -0.13
C SER A 17 19.19 14.84 -0.53
N THR A 18 19.48 15.94 -1.22
CA THR A 18 18.47 16.81 -1.84
C THR A 18 18.34 16.58 -3.34
N THR A 19 19.27 15.82 -3.94
CA THR A 19 19.34 15.57 -5.38
C THR A 19 18.97 14.14 -5.74
N ASP A 20 19.29 13.17 -4.88
CA ASP A 20 19.01 11.76 -5.15
C ASP A 20 17.62 11.39 -4.61
N PHE A 21 16.79 10.87 -5.49
CA PHE A 21 15.43 10.49 -5.16
C PHE A 21 15.03 9.19 -5.86
N GLN A 22 13.95 8.62 -5.33
CA GLN A 22 13.24 7.49 -5.90
C GLN A 22 11.82 7.94 -6.23
N GLU A 23 11.32 7.54 -7.39
CA GLU A 23 9.94 7.80 -7.78
C GLU A 23 9.06 6.61 -7.36
N VAL A 24 7.93 6.93 -6.74
CA VAL A 24 6.90 5.97 -6.35
C VAL A 24 5.61 6.33 -7.06
N ILE A 25 5.11 5.40 -7.87
CA ILE A 25 3.89 5.55 -8.67
C ILE A 25 2.89 4.48 -8.23
N PHE A 26 1.68 4.90 -7.87
CA PHE A 26 0.59 4.02 -7.50
C PHE A 26 -0.27 3.64 -8.71
N THR A 27 -0.80 2.43 -8.66
CA THR A 27 -1.78 1.95 -9.63
C THR A 27 -3.11 2.71 -9.46
N GLU A 28 -3.57 3.31 -10.54
CA GLU A 28 -4.83 4.05 -10.69
C GLU A 28 -5.72 3.37 -11.74
N LYS A 29 -7.03 3.44 -11.53
CA LYS A 29 -7.99 2.98 -12.54
C LYS A 29 -8.26 4.12 -13.53
N HIS A 30 -7.93 3.91 -14.80
CA HIS A 30 -8.26 4.82 -15.89
C HIS A 30 -9.39 4.22 -16.76
N LEU A 31 -10.01 5.07 -17.59
CA LEU A 31 -11.01 4.64 -18.58
C LEU A 31 -10.34 3.64 -19.55
N GLY A 32 -10.61 2.35 -19.34
CA GLY A 32 -10.05 1.26 -20.15
C GLY A 32 -9.08 0.32 -19.44
N GLY A 33 -8.68 0.58 -18.18
CA GLY A 33 -7.80 -0.34 -17.46
C GLY A 33 -7.13 0.24 -16.22
N TYR A 34 -5.95 -0.28 -15.89
CA TYR A 34 -5.10 0.16 -14.79
C TYR A 34 -3.74 0.58 -15.35
N ASN A 35 -3.18 1.69 -14.88
CA ASN A 35 -1.77 1.97 -15.18
C ASN A 35 -0.87 0.99 -14.39
N PRO A 36 0.30 0.63 -14.94
CA PRO A 36 1.31 -0.05 -14.13
C PRO A 36 1.74 0.86 -12.98
N GLY A 37 1.95 0.27 -11.81
CA GLY A 37 2.30 0.96 -10.59
C GLY A 37 2.27 0.00 -9.39
N THR A 38 2.53 0.55 -8.21
CA THR A 38 2.46 -0.19 -6.95
C THR A 38 1.06 -0.10 -6.36
N THR A 39 0.57 -1.20 -5.80
CA THR A 39 -0.69 -1.21 -5.05
C THR A 39 -0.49 -0.75 -3.61
N ASN A 40 -1.56 -0.28 -2.98
CA ASN A 40 -1.53 0.07 -1.56
C ASN A 40 -1.15 -1.14 -0.70
N GLU A 41 -1.61 -2.32 -1.08
CA GLU A 41 -1.37 -3.60 -0.41
C GLU A 41 0.11 -3.98 -0.43
N GLU A 42 0.78 -3.81 -1.57
CA GLU A 42 2.22 -4.03 -1.70
C GLU A 42 3.03 -3.09 -0.82
N VAL A 43 2.67 -1.79 -0.77
CA VAL A 43 3.35 -0.82 0.10
C VAL A 43 3.18 -1.20 1.57
N VAL A 44 1.97 -1.55 2.01
CA VAL A 44 1.72 -1.97 3.40
C VAL A 44 2.49 -3.26 3.73
N ASN A 45 2.51 -4.24 2.83
CA ASN A 45 3.25 -5.48 3.04
C ASN A 45 4.76 -5.25 3.12
N MET A 46 5.31 -4.39 2.25
CA MET A 46 6.72 -4.00 2.29
C MET A 46 7.08 -3.33 3.63
N LEU A 47 6.22 -2.44 4.14
CA LEU A 47 6.45 -1.82 5.45
C LEU A 47 6.41 -2.84 6.58
N VAL A 48 5.44 -3.78 6.58
CA VAL A 48 5.38 -4.86 7.56
C VAL A 48 6.68 -5.66 7.57
N ASP A 49 7.14 -6.12 6.40
CA ASP A 49 8.38 -6.87 6.25
C ASP A 49 9.60 -6.08 6.78
N ARG A 50 9.71 -4.81 6.37
CA ARG A 50 10.79 -3.91 6.82
C ARG A 50 10.83 -3.79 8.35
N PHE A 51 9.70 -3.55 9.00
CA PHE A 51 9.66 -3.43 10.45
C PHE A 51 9.92 -4.77 11.16
N TYR A 52 9.51 -5.89 10.58
CA TYR A 52 9.89 -7.21 11.09
C TYR A 52 11.40 -7.42 11.06
N GLU A 53 12.07 -7.08 9.96
CA GLU A 53 13.53 -7.18 9.86
C GLU A 53 14.26 -6.26 10.82
N LEU A 54 13.76 -5.03 11.03
CA LEU A 54 14.29 -4.13 12.05
C LEU A 54 14.13 -4.72 13.45
N GLN A 55 12.97 -5.30 13.75
CA GLN A 55 12.69 -5.93 15.05
C GLN A 55 13.60 -7.13 15.33
N LYS A 56 13.88 -7.96 14.32
CA LYS A 56 14.82 -9.09 14.43
C LYS A 56 16.23 -8.63 14.77
N ARG A 57 16.68 -7.53 14.15
CA ARG A 57 18.02 -6.96 14.39
C ARG A 57 18.12 -6.33 15.77
N ARG A 58 17.08 -5.61 16.19
CA ARG A 58 17.02 -4.97 17.50
C ARG A 58 15.56 -4.85 17.94
N PHE A 59 15.23 -5.55 19.01
CA PHE A 59 13.90 -5.48 19.60
C PHE A 59 13.57 -4.06 20.05
N SER A 60 12.39 -3.57 19.66
CA SER A 60 11.77 -2.32 20.09
C SER A 60 10.27 -2.53 20.25
N VAL A 61 9.70 -1.96 21.30
CA VAL A 61 8.25 -2.01 21.56
C VAL A 61 7.50 -1.18 20.51
N GLU A 62 8.11 -0.08 20.07
CA GLU A 62 7.59 0.79 19.01
C GLU A 62 7.49 0.04 17.68
N ASN A 63 8.54 -0.68 17.28
CA ASN A 63 8.52 -1.53 16.10
C ASN A 63 7.43 -2.60 16.19
N GLN A 64 7.30 -3.26 17.34
CA GLN A 64 6.24 -4.27 17.56
C GLN A 64 4.84 -3.66 17.44
N CYS A 65 4.62 -2.46 17.99
CA CYS A 65 3.38 -1.72 17.88
C CYS A 65 3.05 -1.38 16.42
N ILE A 66 4.03 -0.84 15.68
CA ILE A 66 3.87 -0.50 14.25
C ILE A 66 3.50 -1.74 13.43
N ILE A 67 4.16 -2.87 13.65
CA ILE A 67 3.86 -4.14 12.98
C ILE A 67 2.39 -4.54 13.21
N ILE A 68 1.91 -4.47 14.45
CA ILE A 68 0.52 -4.82 14.79
C ILE A 68 -0.46 -3.90 14.05
N LEU A 69 -0.21 -2.59 14.06
CA LEU A 69 -1.06 -1.61 13.39
C LEU A 69 -1.09 -1.83 11.87
N LEU A 70 0.06 -2.04 11.24
CA LEU A 70 0.14 -2.30 9.80
C LEU A 70 -0.56 -3.61 9.40
N ARG A 71 -0.48 -4.66 10.24
CA ARG A 71 -1.24 -5.90 10.03
C ARG A 71 -2.74 -5.68 10.10
N ASN A 72 -3.21 -4.81 11.00
CA ASN A 72 -4.62 -4.43 11.07
C ASN A 72 -5.06 -3.65 9.83
N VAL A 73 -4.24 -2.72 9.34
CA VAL A 73 -4.51 -2.01 8.07
C VAL A 73 -4.63 -2.99 6.92
N ARG A 74 -3.71 -3.95 6.80
CA ARG A 74 -3.76 -4.99 5.76
C ARG A 74 -5.06 -5.80 5.81
N GLU A 75 -5.49 -6.20 7.01
CA GLU A 75 -6.76 -6.93 7.21
C GLU A 75 -7.97 -6.07 6.80
N LEU A 76 -7.98 -4.79 7.12
CA LEU A 76 -9.05 -3.87 6.69
C LEU A 76 -9.12 -3.74 5.17
N MET A 77 -7.97 -3.69 4.50
CA MET A 77 -7.91 -3.64 3.03
C MET A 77 -8.45 -4.92 2.40
N LYS A 78 -8.07 -6.09 2.95
CA LYS A 78 -8.60 -7.40 2.51
C LYS A 78 -10.12 -7.45 2.63
N ARG A 79 -10.68 -7.09 3.79
CA ARG A 79 -12.14 -7.05 4.02
C ARG A 79 -12.86 -6.09 3.08
N ARG A 80 -12.24 -4.96 2.76
CA ARG A 80 -12.79 -4.00 1.80
C ARG A 80 -12.87 -4.59 0.39
N LEU A 81 -11.85 -5.35 -0.01
CA LEU A 81 -11.82 -6.05 -1.30
C LEU A 81 -12.88 -7.16 -1.35
N GLU A 82 -12.97 -8.01 -0.31
CA GLU A 82 -13.98 -9.06 -0.19
C GLU A 82 -15.40 -8.50 -0.35
N LYS A 83 -15.74 -7.44 0.39
CA LYS A 83 -17.04 -6.75 0.27
C LYS A 83 -17.33 -6.22 -1.13
N LYS A 84 -16.30 -5.82 -1.89
CA LYS A 84 -16.45 -5.34 -3.27
C LYS A 84 -16.73 -6.50 -4.23
N LEU A 85 -16.07 -7.64 -4.04
CA LEU A 85 -16.28 -8.85 -4.81
C LEU A 85 -17.69 -9.40 -4.58
N GLU A 86 -18.11 -9.54 -3.32
CA GLU A 86 -19.47 -9.98 -2.96
C GLU A 86 -20.57 -9.12 -3.60
N LYS A 87 -20.39 -7.80 -3.62
CA LYS A 87 -21.33 -6.89 -4.28
C LYS A 87 -21.38 -7.13 -5.79
N THR A 88 -20.24 -7.37 -6.42
CA THR A 88 -20.15 -7.61 -7.86
C THR A 88 -20.82 -8.93 -8.24
N GLU A 89 -20.60 -10.00 -7.46
CA GLU A 89 -21.27 -11.29 -7.65
C GLU A 89 -22.78 -11.22 -7.49
N LYS A 90 -23.26 -10.47 -6.48
CA LYS A 90 -24.71 -10.26 -6.28
C LYS A 90 -25.36 -9.51 -7.44
N HIS A 91 -24.67 -8.52 -8.03
CA HIS A 91 -25.20 -7.81 -9.20
C HIS A 91 -25.10 -8.65 -10.49
N GLY A 92 -24.06 -9.48 -10.64
CA GLY A 92 -23.93 -10.40 -11.77
C GLY A 92 -25.00 -11.50 -11.80
N LYS A 93 -25.52 -11.93 -10.64
CA LYS A 93 -26.60 -12.92 -10.54
C LYS A 93 -28.00 -12.40 -10.85
N VAL A 94 -28.22 -11.09 -10.97
CA VAL A 94 -29.54 -10.50 -11.27
C VAL A 94 -29.80 -10.41 -12.78
N ILE A 95 -28.78 -10.70 -13.61
CA ILE A 95 -28.86 -10.62 -15.09
C ILE A 95 -28.56 -12.00 -15.72
N GLY A 96 -28.79 -13.09 -14.98
CA GLY A 96 -28.63 -14.47 -15.44
C GLY A 96 -29.95 -15.22 -15.48
#